data_AF-A0A945HFF4-F1
#
_entry.id   AF-A0A945HFF4-F1
#
_cell.length_a   1.000
_cell.length_b   1.000
_cell.length_c   1.000
_cell.angle_alpha   90.00
_cell.angle_beta   90.00
_cell.angle_gamma   90.00
#
_symmetry.space_group_name_H-M   'P 1'
#
loop_
_entity.id
_entity.type
_entity.pdbx_description
1 polymer ?
#
loop_
_entity_poly.entity_id
_entity_poly.type
_entity_poly.pdbx_seq_one_letter_code
_entity_poly.pdbx_strand_id
1 'polypeptide(L)'
;MAPETTPAREWADARPGSGTEHPDDLPDTAHLSIERTFCFADLTGFTRYTRENGPHAAVGLLEEFRAVSRDVAAKRGVRVAKWLGDGVMLVGTEPTPPIAWGGHMIDHFKDEVDINLRIGLATGHALLFEGDDYIGE
;
A
#
# COMPACT_ATOMS: atom_id res chain seq x y z
N MET A 1 0.41 1.26 -25.98
CA MET A 1 -0.02 -0.15 -25.85
C MET A 1 -0.47 -0.31 -24.41
N ALA A 2 -1.77 -0.45 -24.15
CA ALA A 2 -2.24 -0.70 -22.79
C ALA A 2 -1.70 -2.08 -22.36
N PRO A 3 -1.28 -2.28 -21.11
CA PRO A 3 -0.90 -3.61 -20.65
C PRO A 3 -2.09 -4.56 -20.86
N GLU A 4 -1.82 -5.74 -21.42
CA GLU A 4 -2.83 -6.72 -21.85
C GLU A 4 -3.58 -7.40 -20.68
N THR A 5 -3.20 -7.08 -19.45
CA THR A 5 -3.82 -7.57 -18.22
C THR A 5 -4.39 -6.39 -17.45
N THR A 6 -5.71 -6.41 -17.22
CA THR A 6 -6.35 -5.50 -16.28
C THR A 6 -6.17 -6.08 -14.87
N PRO A 7 -6.04 -5.28 -13.80
CA PRO A 7 -5.92 -5.80 -12.42
C PRO A 7 -7.02 -6.80 -12.02
N ALA A 8 -8.22 -6.69 -12.59
CA ALA A 8 -9.32 -7.63 -12.39
C ALA A 8 -9.08 -9.04 -13.00
N ARG A 9 -8.26 -9.12 -14.05
CA ARG A 9 -7.89 -10.36 -14.75
C ARG A 9 -6.83 -11.14 -13.98
N GLU A 10 -5.83 -10.43 -13.45
CA GLU A 10 -4.80 -11.00 -12.57
C GLU A 10 -5.39 -11.48 -11.24
N TRP A 11 -6.43 -10.79 -10.73
CA TRP A 11 -7.23 -11.30 -9.63
C TRP A 11 -7.92 -12.60 -9.97
N ALA A 12 -8.28 -12.89 -11.23
CA ALA A 12 -8.85 -14.18 -11.65
C ALA A 12 -7.81 -15.30 -11.68
N ASP A 13 -6.61 -14.99 -12.11
CA ASP A 13 -5.57 -16.00 -12.32
C ASP A 13 -4.88 -16.42 -11.01
N ALA A 14 -4.88 -15.56 -9.98
CA ALA A 14 -4.28 -15.84 -8.67
C ALA A 14 -5.23 -16.49 -7.65
N ARG A 15 -6.54 -16.63 -7.95
CA ARG A 15 -7.48 -17.31 -7.05
C ARG A 15 -7.32 -18.81 -7.23
N PRO A 16 -7.24 -19.61 -6.15
CA PRO A 16 -7.70 -20.98 -6.23
C PRO A 16 -9.20 -20.95 -6.53
N GLY A 17 -9.60 -21.48 -7.68
CA GLY A 17 -11.02 -21.54 -8.08
C GLY A 17 -11.54 -20.32 -8.86
N SER A 18 -12.81 -20.37 -9.19
CA SER A 18 -13.59 -19.34 -9.89
C SER A 18 -13.93 -18.13 -9.02
N GLY A 19 -13.98 -18.30 -7.69
CA GLY A 19 -14.57 -17.34 -6.75
C GLY A 19 -16.09 -17.31 -6.79
N THR A 20 -16.70 -18.34 -7.37
CA THR A 20 -18.16 -18.53 -7.51
C THR A 20 -18.60 -19.94 -7.07
N GLU A 21 -17.74 -20.64 -6.35
CA GLU A 21 -18.00 -21.96 -5.76
C GLU A 21 -19.25 -21.91 -4.87
N HIS A 22 -19.92 -23.06 -4.74
CA HIS A 22 -20.97 -23.21 -3.73
C HIS A 22 -20.34 -23.02 -2.33
N PRO A 23 -21.03 -22.41 -1.35
CA PRO A 23 -20.48 -22.20 -0.01
C PRO A 23 -19.93 -23.47 0.67
N ASP A 24 -20.53 -24.63 0.40
CA ASP A 24 -20.08 -25.92 0.93
C ASP A 24 -18.81 -26.48 0.24
N ASP A 25 -18.43 -25.92 -0.92
CA ASP A 25 -17.24 -26.31 -1.68
C ASP A 25 -16.04 -25.38 -1.40
N LEU A 26 -16.20 -24.38 -0.52
CA LEU A 26 -15.11 -23.50 -0.13
C LEU A 26 -14.08 -24.28 0.72
N PRO A 27 -12.78 -24.02 0.53
CA PRO A 27 -11.75 -24.68 1.33
C PRO A 27 -11.90 -24.32 2.81
N ASP A 28 -11.72 -25.32 3.69
CA ASP A 28 -11.81 -25.19 5.16
C ASP A 28 -10.63 -24.38 5.77
N THR A 29 -9.74 -23.86 4.91
CA THR A 29 -8.61 -23.02 5.31
C THR A 29 -9.03 -21.55 5.37
N ALA A 30 -8.85 -20.91 6.53
CA ALA A 30 -9.17 -19.50 6.76
C ALA A 30 -8.20 -18.49 6.11
N HIS A 31 -7.33 -18.92 5.19
CA HIS A 31 -6.34 -18.04 4.56
C HIS A 31 -6.04 -18.42 3.11
N LEU A 32 -5.66 -17.43 2.30
CA LEU A 32 -5.26 -17.62 0.89
C LEU A 32 -3.82 -17.14 0.69
N SER A 33 -2.95 -17.98 0.13
CA SER A 33 -1.60 -17.56 -0.28
C SER A 33 -1.66 -16.88 -1.65
N ILE A 34 -1.24 -15.62 -1.72
CA ILE A 34 -1.32 -14.77 -2.92
C ILE A 34 -0.05 -13.96 -3.11
N GLU A 35 0.43 -13.85 -4.35
CA GLU A 35 1.55 -12.96 -4.65
C GLU A 35 1.08 -11.50 -4.71
N ARG A 36 1.77 -10.62 -3.98
CA ARG A 36 1.47 -9.18 -3.94
C ARG A 36 2.75 -8.37 -3.85
N THR A 37 2.67 -7.11 -4.30
CA THR A 37 3.68 -6.10 -4.01
C THR A 37 3.23 -5.27 -2.82
N PHE A 38 4.04 -5.28 -1.77
CA PHE A 38 3.85 -4.44 -0.59
C PHE A 38 4.76 -3.23 -0.69
N CYS A 39 4.24 -2.06 -0.34
CA CYS A 39 5.00 -0.82 -0.26
C CYS A 39 4.74 -0.18 1.10
N PHE A 40 5.80 0.04 1.86
CA PHE A 40 5.76 0.77 3.12
C PHE A 40 6.43 2.11 2.92
N ALA A 41 5.78 3.17 3.38
CA ALA A 41 6.40 4.49 3.44
C ALA A 41 6.22 5.11 4.82
N ASP A 42 7.22 5.86 5.25
CA ASP A 42 7.27 6.46 6.58
C ASP A 42 7.96 7.83 6.58
N LEU A 43 7.40 8.78 7.34
CA LEU A 43 7.97 10.12 7.53
C LEU A 43 9.07 10.07 8.59
N THR A 44 10.30 9.82 8.15
CA THR A 44 11.44 9.77 9.06
C THR A 44 11.66 11.13 9.73
N GLY A 45 11.70 11.13 11.06
CA GLY A 45 11.89 12.32 11.88
C GLY A 45 10.60 12.95 12.37
N PHE A 46 9.43 12.38 12.06
CA PHE A 46 8.12 12.93 12.44
C PHE A 46 7.95 13.23 13.94
N THR A 47 8.47 12.35 14.81
CA THR A 47 8.43 12.57 16.26
C THR A 47 9.23 13.81 16.66
N ARG A 48 10.40 14.07 16.03
CA ARG A 48 11.20 15.26 16.27
C ARG A 48 10.50 16.50 15.75
N TYR A 49 10.01 16.45 14.50
CA TYR A 49 9.25 17.52 13.88
C TYR A 49 8.05 17.96 14.73
N THR A 50 7.31 17.00 15.29
CA THR A 50 6.18 17.28 16.18
C THR A 50 6.59 18.03 17.44
N ARG A 51 7.77 17.73 18.00
CA ARG A 51 8.30 18.41 19.19
C ARG A 51 8.78 19.84 18.88
N GLU A 52 9.33 20.06 17.69
CA GLU A 52 9.93 21.34 17.30
C GLU A 52 8.89 22.32 16.74
N ASN A 53 7.93 21.84 15.94
CA ASN A 53 6.93 22.66 15.24
C ASN A 53 5.55 22.64 15.92
N GLY A 54 5.36 21.73 16.88
CA GLY A 54 4.12 21.59 17.65
C GLY A 54 3.02 20.78 16.95
N PRO A 55 1.95 20.43 17.68
CA PRO A 55 0.94 19.48 17.22
C PRO A 55 0.17 19.92 15.97
N HIS A 56 -0.11 21.21 15.82
CA HIS A 56 -0.91 21.69 14.70
C HIS A 56 -0.17 21.56 13.36
N ALA A 57 1.11 21.94 13.33
CA ALA A 57 1.97 21.74 12.16
C ALA A 57 2.16 20.24 11.84
N ALA A 58 2.31 19.40 12.87
CA ALA A 58 2.42 17.95 12.72
C ALA A 58 1.16 17.33 12.10
N VAL A 59 -0.03 17.75 12.54
CA VAL A 59 -1.30 17.32 11.97
C VAL A 59 -1.41 17.76 10.52
N GLY A 60 -1.06 19.01 10.18
CA GLY A 60 -1.08 19.50 8.80
C GLY A 60 -0.20 18.67 7.87
N LEU A 61 1.03 18.36 8.28
CA LEU A 61 1.93 17.50 7.51
C LEU A 61 1.36 16.08 7.31
N LEU A 62 0.78 15.48 8.36
CA LEU A 62 0.13 14.17 8.24
C LEU A 62 -1.09 14.21 7.32
N GLU A 63 -1.89 15.27 7.38
CA GLU A 63 -3.05 15.45 6.52
C GLU A 63 -2.64 15.56 5.05
N GLU A 64 -1.59 16.32 4.75
CA GLU A 64 -1.02 16.42 3.41
C GLU A 64 -0.47 15.07 2.93
N PHE A 65 0.39 14.41 3.72
CA PHE A 65 0.92 13.09 3.40
C PHE A 65 -0.19 12.09 3.07
N ARG A 66 -1.25 12.09 3.88
CA ARG A 66 -2.42 11.22 3.68
C ARG A 66 -3.22 11.60 2.45
N ALA A 67 -3.42 12.88 2.17
CA ALA A 67 -4.16 13.36 1.02
C ALA A 67 -3.46 12.99 -0.29
N VAL A 68 -2.18 13.33 -0.42
CA VAL A 68 -1.37 13.05 -1.62
C VAL A 68 -1.23 11.54 -1.83
N SER A 69 -0.91 10.79 -0.77
CA SER A 69 -0.81 9.34 -0.85
C SER A 69 -2.08 8.69 -1.39
N ARG A 70 -3.27 9.07 -0.90
CA ARG A 70 -4.56 8.52 -1.38
C ARG A 70 -4.85 8.92 -2.82
N ASP A 71 -4.62 10.18 -3.17
CA ASP A 71 -4.86 10.69 -4.53
C ASP A 71 -3.99 9.94 -5.56
N VAL A 72 -2.69 9.81 -5.27
CA VAL A 72 -1.76 9.08 -6.15
C VAL A 72 -2.08 7.60 -6.19
N ALA A 73 -2.40 6.98 -5.05
CA ALA A 73 -2.77 5.56 -4.99
C ALA A 73 -4.02 5.28 -5.84
N ALA A 74 -5.06 6.12 -5.73
CA ALA A 74 -6.28 6.02 -6.53
C ALA A 74 -5.99 6.16 -8.04
N LYS A 75 -5.17 7.13 -8.43
CA LYS A 75 -4.77 7.36 -9.84
C LYS A 75 -3.94 6.22 -10.43
N ARG A 76 -3.22 5.47 -9.58
CA ARG A 76 -2.34 4.36 -10.00
C ARG A 76 -2.96 2.98 -9.82
N GLY A 77 -4.16 2.88 -9.23
CA GLY A 77 -4.79 1.58 -8.96
C GLY A 77 -4.11 0.79 -7.84
N VAL A 78 -3.47 1.47 -6.88
CA VAL A 78 -2.84 0.85 -5.70
C VAL A 78 -3.78 0.97 -4.52
N ARG A 79 -3.92 -0.09 -3.73
CA ARG A 79 -4.73 -0.05 -2.51
C ARG A 79 -3.89 0.48 -1.34
N VAL A 80 -4.39 1.51 -0.66
CA VAL A 80 -3.92 1.83 0.70
C VAL A 80 -4.50 0.79 1.65
N ALA A 81 -3.66 -0.09 2.19
CA ALA A 81 -4.07 -1.18 3.06
C ALA A 81 -4.39 -0.65 4.46
N LYS A 82 -3.42 0.01 5.09
CA LYS A 82 -3.57 0.57 6.44
C LYS A 82 -2.62 1.74 6.66
N TRP A 83 -3.02 2.62 7.57
CA TRP A 83 -2.19 3.71 8.09
C TRP A 83 -1.48 3.24 9.37
N LEU A 84 -0.24 3.65 9.54
CA LEU A 84 0.64 3.25 10.65
C LEU A 84 1.17 4.51 11.33
N GLY A 85 0.28 5.32 11.89
CA GLY A 85 0.65 6.65 12.40
C GLY A 85 1.03 7.61 11.27
N ASP A 86 2.33 7.92 11.20
CA ASP A 86 3.03 8.68 10.16
C ASP A 86 3.49 7.83 8.97
N GLY A 87 3.31 6.52 9.05
CA GLY A 87 3.53 5.59 7.95
C GLY A 87 2.27 5.15 7.22
N VAL A 88 2.47 4.49 6.09
CA VAL A 88 1.41 3.86 5.28
C VAL A 88 1.90 2.54 4.70
N MET A 89 1.00 1.58 4.66
CA MET A 89 1.16 0.32 3.94
C MET A 89 0.23 0.31 2.73
N LEU A 90 0.81 0.07 1.55
CA LEU A 90 0.08 -0.12 0.30
C LEU A 90 0.26 -1.55 -0.21
N VAL A 91 -0.75 -2.02 -0.94
CA VAL A 91 -0.75 -3.32 -1.61
C VAL A 91 -1.09 -3.11 -3.08
N GLY A 92 -0.19 -3.55 -3.95
CA GLY A 92 -0.38 -3.67 -5.39
C GLY A 92 -0.46 -5.13 -5.83
N THR A 93 -1.17 -5.38 -6.93
CA THR A 93 -1.20 -6.68 -7.60
C THR A 93 0.06 -6.95 -8.41
N GLU A 94 0.68 -5.89 -8.91
CA GLU A 94 1.91 -5.90 -9.67
C GLU A 94 2.91 -4.86 -9.10
N PRO A 95 4.22 -4.99 -9.38
CA PRO A 95 5.22 -4.11 -8.79
C PRO A 95 5.20 -2.67 -9.31
N THR A 96 4.82 -2.46 -10.57
CA THR A 96 4.96 -1.16 -11.24
C THR A 96 4.14 -0.04 -10.60
N PRO A 97 2.84 -0.22 -10.29
CA PRO A 97 2.05 0.85 -9.68
C PRO A 97 2.53 1.30 -8.30
N PRO A 98 2.88 0.40 -7.33
CA PRO A 98 3.50 0.81 -6.07
C PRO A 98 4.86 1.51 -6.23
N ILE A 99 5.71 1.07 -7.17
CA ILE A 99 6.98 1.76 -7.47
C ILE A 99 6.72 3.19 -7.96
N ALA A 100 5.78 3.35 -8.90
CA ALA A 100 5.46 4.64 -9.46
C ALA A 100 4.76 5.56 -8.43
N TRP A 101 3.99 4.98 -7.50
CA TRP A 101 3.46 5.69 -6.33
C TRP A 101 4.62 6.22 -5.48
N GLY A 102 5.59 5.37 -5.14
CA GLY A 102 6.73 5.76 -4.31
C GLY A 102 7.56 6.88 -4.93
N GLY A 103 7.83 6.80 -6.23
CA GLY A 103 8.54 7.86 -6.97
C GLY A 103 7.81 9.21 -6.95
N HIS A 104 6.47 9.21 -7.05
CA HIS A 104 5.68 10.44 -6.93
C HIS A 104 5.81 11.02 -5.52
N MET A 105 5.64 10.20 -4.49
CA MET A 105 5.70 10.68 -3.12
C MET A 105 7.09 11.26 -2.79
N ILE A 106 8.16 10.62 -3.25
CA ILE A 106 9.52 11.16 -3.08
C ILE A 106 9.66 12.52 -3.77
N ASP A 107 9.16 12.67 -5.00
CA ASP A 107 9.22 13.96 -5.72
C ASP A 107 8.38 15.05 -5.06
N HIS A 108 7.18 14.71 -4.54
CA HIS A 108 6.31 15.66 -3.84
C HIS A 108 6.94 16.19 -2.56
N PHE A 109 7.59 15.32 -1.78
CA PHE A 109 8.17 15.67 -0.47
C PHE A 109 9.67 16.02 -0.52
N LYS A 110 10.26 16.20 -1.72
CA LYS A 110 11.72 16.39 -1.86
C LYS A 110 12.25 17.69 -1.26
N ASP A 111 11.41 18.72 -1.19
CA ASP A 111 11.77 20.07 -0.73
C ASP A 111 11.46 20.28 0.76
N GLU A 112 10.91 19.27 1.45
CA GLU A 112 10.70 19.29 2.89
C GLU A 112 12.03 19.15 3.64
N VAL A 113 12.42 20.18 4.38
CA VAL A 113 13.76 20.28 4.98
C VAL A 113 13.89 19.44 6.26
N ASP A 114 12.81 19.34 7.03
CA ASP A 114 12.84 18.75 8.38
C ASP A 114 12.39 17.28 8.45
N ILE A 115 11.90 16.75 7.33
CA ILE A 115 11.32 15.41 7.20
C ILE A 115 11.88 14.73 5.95
N ASN A 116 12.14 13.42 6.06
CA ASN A 116 12.47 12.61 4.90
C ASN A 116 11.43 11.50 4.74
N LEU A 117 10.97 11.28 3.51
CA LEU A 117 10.15 10.12 3.20
C LEU A 117 11.04 8.92 2.87
N ARG A 118 10.90 7.83 3.64
CA ARG A 118 11.54 6.54 3.31
C ARG A 118 10.50 5.58 2.76
N ILE A 119 10.86 4.86 1.71
CA ILE A 119 9.98 3.91 1.05
C ILE A 119 10.72 2.58 0.85
N GLY A 120 10.09 1.48 1.28
CA GLY A 120 10.55 0.12 1.04
C GLY A 120 9.49 -0.68 0.30
N LEU A 121 9.90 -1.52 -0.64
CA LEU A 121 9.01 -2.39 -1.40
C LEU A 121 9.50 -3.83 -1.37
N ALA A 122 8.57 -4.77 -1.33
CA ALA A 122 8.81 -6.20 -1.47
C ALA A 122 7.71 -6.82 -2.32
N THR A 123 8.07 -7.76 -3.18
CA THR A 123 7.10 -8.59 -3.94
C THR A 123 7.31 -10.03 -3.53
N GLY A 124 6.21 -10.72 -3.20
CA GLY A 124 6.27 -12.11 -2.77
C GLY A 124 4.90 -12.64 -2.41
N HIS A 125 4.86 -13.91 -2.02
CA HIS A 125 3.65 -14.57 -1.56
C HIS A 125 3.35 -14.15 -0.13
N ALA A 126 2.09 -13.80 0.14
CA ALA A 126 1.58 -13.50 1.47
C ALA A 126 0.25 -14.22 1.69
N LEU A 127 0.00 -14.60 2.94
CA LEU A 127 -1.27 -15.13 3.40
C LEU A 127 -2.25 -13.97 3.61
N LEU A 128 -3.33 -13.94 2.86
CA LEU A 128 -4.51 -13.13 3.16
C LEU A 128 -5.22 -13.75 4.37
N PHE A 129 -5.19 -13.05 5.49
CA PHE A 129 -5.77 -13.45 6.76
C PHE A 129 -7.02 -12.61 7.05
N GLU A 130 -8.11 -13.27 7.46
CA GLU A 130 -9.41 -12.63 7.77
C GLU A 130 -10.01 -11.76 6.63
N GLY A 131 -9.44 -11.83 5.42
CA GLY A 131 -9.90 -11.12 4.23
C GLY A 131 -9.42 -9.66 4.12
N ASP A 132 -8.72 -9.12 5.13
CA ASP A 132 -8.28 -7.73 5.14
C ASP A 132 -6.82 -7.51 5.55
N ASP A 133 -6.15 -8.51 6.14
CA ASP A 133 -4.74 -8.44 6.51
C ASP A 133 -3.84 -9.40 5.72
N TYR A 134 -2.55 -9.06 5.64
CA TYR A 134 -1.54 -9.83 4.91
C TYR A 134 -0.41 -10.23 5.85
N ILE A 135 -0.08 -11.52 5.88
CA ILE A 135 1.02 -12.09 6.66
C ILE A 135 2.00 -12.74 5.69
N GLY A 136 3.26 -12.31 5.68
CA GLY A 136 4.29 -12.83 4.78
C GLY A 136 5.68 -12.80 5.42
N GLU A 137 6.65 -13.38 4.72
CA GLU A 137 8.09 -13.35 5.05
C GLU A 137 8.80 -12.17 4.39
#